data_AF-A0AAX3U4N7-F1
#
_entry.id   AF-A0AAX3U4N7-F1
#
_cell.length_a   1.000
_cell.length_b   1.000
_cell.length_c   1.000
_cell.angle_alpha   90.00
_cell.angle_beta   90.00
_cell.angle_gamma   90.00
#
_symmetry.space_group_name_H-M   'P 1'
#
loop_
_entity.id
_entity.type
_entity.pdbx_description
1 polymer ?
#
loop_
_entity_poly.entity_id
_entity_poly.type
_entity_poly.pdbx_seq_one_letter_code
_entity_poly.pdbx_strand_id
1 'polypeptide(L)'
;MKQLKMIGAVGGAISLALCWPLAVGQIGHNVISDGIAKLSSSAFQAEIVNYDRGYLSSNVQTRYQIIDEGLKQQLVADGLPTEFLVNSKVEHGLMSLTAHSSLVDTPDFPLSLISTTQLNGNTQYSFALDSWHYATQDGQMVVSTSPATLEGAVTVLGEISYQLDVPSVELDFASGEKMALSQVSGQGAGKQDKGFWLGDQSLALSRLSVVDGFENSVLDVTNATYKFDSSINGELARFSSNHVVVLEKLLSNDGEVNDLNIDFTLGDLDSESLEKLTTLYQNNPALSEQDIQQALPYIESLFAKGFYLSMNKMVLKIASGEFESKWKIAVPEGTNDILQDPSIILPALVGNVDTFISNQLVEDFPFIKQGIDELVIMEMMVQEADGYRLQAEIKQGNLEFKNGKQLPLVALLMPVMLG
;
A
#
# COMPACT_ATOMS: atom_id res chain seq x y z
N MET A 1 -19.27 8.72 13.03
CA MET A 1 -18.22 7.68 13.06
C MET A 1 -18.61 6.34 12.42
N LYS A 2 -19.84 5.80 12.59
CA LYS A 2 -20.26 4.55 11.89
C LYS A 2 -20.40 4.74 10.37
N GLN A 3 -20.99 5.85 9.92
CA GLN A 3 -21.15 6.18 8.50
C GLN A 3 -19.82 6.47 7.79
N LEU A 4 -18.84 7.12 8.47
CA LEU A 4 -17.48 7.30 7.94
C LEU A 4 -16.74 5.97 7.69
N LYS A 5 -16.96 4.95 8.53
CA LYS A 5 -16.39 3.60 8.34
C LYS A 5 -17.01 2.87 7.16
N MET A 6 -18.31 3.05 6.94
CA MET A 6 -19.05 2.49 5.79
C MET A 6 -18.58 3.11 4.46
N ILE A 7 -18.17 4.38 4.48
CA ILE A 7 -17.73 5.15 3.30
C ILE A 7 -16.28 4.87 2.92
N GLY A 8 -15.40 4.73 3.90
CA GLY A 8 -14.08 4.15 3.69
C GLY A 8 -14.17 2.69 3.21
N ALA A 9 -15.21 1.94 3.61
CA ALA A 9 -15.42 0.56 3.19
C ALA A 9 -16.00 0.45 1.78
N VAL A 10 -16.91 1.31 1.33
CA VAL A 10 -17.48 1.25 -0.03
C VAL A 10 -16.55 1.91 -1.05
N GLY A 11 -16.03 3.11 -0.78
CA GLY A 11 -15.01 3.73 -1.64
C GLY A 11 -13.70 2.95 -1.63
N GLY A 12 -13.33 2.38 -0.47
CA GLY A 12 -12.19 1.49 -0.32
C GLY A 12 -12.43 0.09 -0.88
N ALA A 13 -13.65 -0.48 -0.89
CA ALA A 13 -13.96 -1.75 -1.55
C ALA A 13 -14.11 -1.59 -3.05
N ILE A 14 -14.57 -0.44 -3.56
CA ILE A 14 -14.56 -0.13 -4.99
C ILE A 14 -13.12 0.12 -5.44
N SER A 15 -12.34 0.89 -4.69
CA SER A 15 -10.91 1.10 -4.98
C SER A 15 -10.09 -0.17 -4.78
N LEU A 16 -10.38 -1.00 -3.78
CA LEU A 16 -9.74 -2.31 -3.60
C LEU A 16 -10.23 -3.25 -4.70
N ALA A 17 -11.51 -3.34 -5.05
CA ALA A 17 -11.99 -4.17 -6.16
C ALA A 17 -11.41 -3.73 -7.52
N LEU A 18 -11.17 -2.43 -7.72
CA LEU A 18 -10.49 -1.87 -8.89
C LEU A 18 -8.96 -2.02 -8.80
N CYS A 19 -8.36 -2.08 -7.61
CA CYS A 19 -6.94 -2.36 -7.41
C CYS A 19 -6.64 -3.87 -7.22
N TRP A 20 -7.67 -4.72 -7.19
CA TRP A 20 -7.60 -6.16 -6.96
C TRP A 20 -7.59 -7.04 -8.23
N PRO A 21 -7.36 -6.58 -9.48
CA PRO A 21 -7.30 -7.54 -10.59
C PRO A 21 -5.95 -8.26 -10.58
N LEU A 22 -5.79 -9.20 -9.65
CA LEU A 22 -4.75 -10.22 -9.64
C LEU A 22 -5.41 -11.59 -9.70
N ALA A 23 -6.10 -11.86 -10.80
CA ALA A 23 -6.18 -13.21 -11.35
C ALA A 23 -6.80 -13.16 -12.75
N VAL A 24 -5.94 -13.20 -13.76
CA VAL A 24 -6.37 -13.40 -15.15
C VAL A 24 -5.60 -14.60 -15.70
N GLY A 25 -6.33 -15.58 -16.23
CA GLY A 25 -5.77 -16.73 -16.96
C GLY A 25 -6.75 -17.27 -18.03
N GLN A 26 -6.61 -16.79 -19.28
CA GLN A 26 -6.27 -17.48 -20.56
C GLN A 26 -6.99 -18.69 -21.22
N ILE A 27 -8.14 -18.49 -21.90
CA ILE A 27 -8.62 -19.19 -23.14
C ILE A 27 -9.06 -20.68 -23.12
N GLY A 28 -10.37 -20.90 -23.34
CA GLY A 28 -11.02 -22.19 -23.68
C GLY A 28 -11.86 -22.74 -22.53
N HIS A 29 -12.81 -23.65 -22.73
CA HIS A 29 -13.65 -24.19 -21.62
C HIS A 29 -12.80 -24.68 -20.43
N ASN A 30 -11.70 -25.38 -20.72
CA ASN A 30 -10.73 -25.81 -19.70
C ASN A 30 -10.03 -24.63 -19.02
N VAL A 31 -9.83 -23.49 -19.69
CA VAL A 31 -9.11 -22.36 -19.09
C VAL A 31 -10.00 -21.26 -18.52
N ILE A 32 -11.24 -21.15 -18.96
CA ILE A 32 -12.26 -20.44 -18.17
C ILE A 32 -12.44 -21.19 -16.85
N SER A 33 -12.46 -22.53 -16.88
CA SER A 33 -12.48 -23.37 -15.68
C SER A 33 -11.18 -23.24 -14.84
N ASP A 34 -9.99 -23.33 -15.44
CA ASP A 34 -8.70 -23.23 -14.72
C ASP A 34 -8.43 -21.80 -14.24
N GLY A 35 -8.84 -20.79 -14.99
CA GLY A 35 -8.74 -19.37 -14.62
C GLY A 35 -9.65 -19.03 -13.44
N ILE A 36 -10.88 -19.56 -13.42
CA ILE A 36 -11.83 -19.43 -12.30
C ILE A 36 -11.36 -20.21 -11.07
N ALA A 37 -10.77 -21.38 -11.27
CA ALA A 37 -10.15 -22.14 -10.18
C ALA A 37 -8.94 -21.42 -9.57
N LYS A 38 -8.15 -20.69 -10.37
CA LYS A 38 -7.03 -19.85 -9.90
C LYS A 38 -7.46 -18.50 -9.32
N LEU A 39 -8.65 -18.00 -9.70
CA LEU A 39 -9.30 -16.81 -9.13
C LEU A 39 -9.81 -17.06 -7.70
N SER A 40 -10.13 -18.31 -7.39
CA SER A 40 -10.58 -18.68 -6.05
C SER A 40 -9.40 -18.61 -5.08
N SER A 41 -9.56 -17.83 -4.02
CA SER A 41 -8.59 -17.65 -2.95
C SER A 41 -9.22 -18.03 -1.60
N SER A 42 -8.50 -17.82 -0.50
CA SER A 42 -9.07 -17.98 0.84
C SER A 42 -10.21 -17.00 1.15
N ALA A 43 -10.33 -15.90 0.40
CA ALA A 43 -11.34 -14.86 0.62
C ALA A 43 -12.45 -14.80 -0.44
N PHE A 44 -12.21 -15.34 -1.63
CA PHE A 44 -13.15 -15.27 -2.77
C PHE A 44 -13.29 -16.64 -3.44
N GLN A 45 -14.50 -16.96 -3.87
CA GLN A 45 -14.78 -18.11 -4.71
C GLN A 45 -15.37 -17.63 -6.04
N ALA A 46 -14.89 -18.19 -7.14
CA ALA A 46 -15.46 -17.97 -8.46
C ALA A 46 -15.96 -19.30 -9.03
N GLU A 47 -17.09 -19.28 -9.73
CA GLU A 47 -17.61 -20.46 -10.45
C GLU A 47 -18.30 -20.09 -11.77
N ILE A 48 -18.36 -21.05 -12.69
CA ILE A 48 -19.15 -20.93 -13.93
C ILE A 48 -20.58 -21.39 -13.62
N VAL A 49 -21.54 -20.49 -13.74
CA VAL A 49 -22.97 -20.81 -13.54
C VAL A 49 -23.57 -21.36 -14.83
N ASN A 50 -23.22 -20.76 -15.97
CA ASN A 50 -23.73 -21.17 -17.27
C ASN A 50 -22.68 -20.95 -18.37
N TYR A 51 -22.66 -21.84 -19.35
CA TYR A 51 -21.77 -21.75 -20.51
C TYR A 51 -22.52 -22.20 -21.77
N ASP A 52 -22.92 -21.24 -22.60
CA ASP A 52 -23.56 -21.48 -23.88
C ASP A 52 -22.53 -21.31 -25.01
N ARG A 53 -22.17 -22.43 -25.63
CA ARG A 53 -21.11 -22.51 -26.64
C ARG A 53 -21.67 -22.36 -28.05
N GLY A 54 -21.32 -21.28 -28.73
CA GLY A 54 -21.51 -21.13 -30.18
C GLY A 54 -20.23 -21.40 -30.98
N TYR A 55 -20.34 -21.33 -32.31
CA TYR A 55 -19.23 -21.62 -33.23
C TYR A 55 -18.21 -20.47 -33.34
N LEU A 56 -18.68 -19.22 -33.34
CA LEU A 56 -17.84 -18.00 -33.40
C LEU A 56 -18.01 -17.07 -32.20
N SER A 57 -18.93 -17.41 -31.29
CA SER A 57 -19.20 -16.66 -30.07
C SER A 57 -19.67 -17.61 -28.97
N SER A 58 -19.42 -17.27 -27.72
CA SER A 58 -19.94 -17.99 -26.55
C SER A 58 -20.50 -17.00 -25.54
N ASN A 59 -21.53 -17.39 -24.81
CA ASN A 59 -22.03 -16.62 -23.66
C ASN A 59 -21.68 -17.38 -22.39
N VAL A 60 -21.05 -16.69 -21.45
CA VAL A 60 -20.57 -17.29 -20.20
C VAL A 60 -21.11 -16.47 -19.04
N GLN A 61 -21.74 -17.14 -18.09
CA GLN A 61 -22.15 -16.54 -16.84
C GLN A 61 -21.29 -17.08 -15.71
N THR A 62 -20.63 -16.17 -14.99
CA THR A 62 -19.77 -16.49 -13.85
C THR A 62 -20.33 -15.87 -12.58
N ARG A 63 -20.17 -16.57 -11.46
CA ARG A 63 -20.53 -16.10 -10.13
C ARG A 63 -19.25 -15.88 -9.33
N TYR A 64 -19.18 -14.73 -8.68
CA TYR A 64 -18.13 -14.38 -7.73
C TYR A 64 -18.77 -14.25 -6.35
N GLN A 65 -18.29 -15.01 -5.38
CA GLN A 65 -18.80 -15.03 -4.02
C GLN A 65 -17.69 -14.73 -3.02
N ILE A 66 -18.01 -13.90 -2.03
CA ILE A 66 -17.12 -13.62 -0.91
C ILE A 66 -17.31 -14.72 0.13
N ILE A 67 -16.23 -15.45 0.40
CA ILE A 67 -16.22 -16.60 1.33
C ILE A 67 -15.52 -16.29 2.66
N ASP A 68 -14.76 -15.19 2.73
CA ASP A 68 -14.23 -14.71 4.01
C ASP A 68 -15.38 -14.33 4.94
N GLU A 69 -15.53 -15.03 6.05
CA GLU A 69 -16.65 -14.85 6.98
C GLU A 69 -16.64 -13.47 7.65
N GLY A 70 -15.47 -12.86 7.86
CA GLY A 70 -15.37 -11.51 8.43
C GLY A 70 -15.91 -10.45 7.48
N LEU A 71 -15.41 -10.45 6.25
CA LEU A 71 -15.84 -9.53 5.19
C LEU A 71 -17.31 -9.77 4.82
N LYS A 72 -17.74 -11.02 4.73
CA LYS A 72 -19.12 -11.39 4.42
C LYS A 72 -20.09 -10.88 5.50
N GLN A 73 -19.77 -11.05 6.77
CA GLN A 73 -20.60 -10.52 7.88
C GLN A 73 -20.70 -9.00 7.83
N GLN A 74 -19.59 -8.31 7.52
CA GLN A 74 -19.58 -6.86 7.40
C GLN A 74 -20.45 -6.38 6.23
N LEU A 75 -20.31 -6.99 5.05
CA LEU A 75 -21.11 -6.63 3.87
C LEU A 75 -22.61 -6.88 4.10
N VAL A 76 -22.97 -7.99 4.74
CA VAL A 76 -24.38 -8.27 5.09
C VAL A 76 -24.91 -7.24 6.10
N ALA A 77 -24.11 -6.85 7.09
CA ALA A 77 -24.49 -5.82 8.06
C ALA A 77 -24.71 -4.45 7.40
N ASP A 78 -23.95 -4.17 6.33
CA ASP A 78 -24.00 -2.93 5.56
C ASP A 78 -25.02 -3.00 4.40
N GLY A 79 -25.75 -4.12 4.25
CA GLY A 79 -26.77 -4.31 3.21
C GLY A 79 -26.21 -4.48 1.79
N LEU A 80 -24.93 -4.81 1.67
CA LEU A 80 -24.22 -4.97 0.40
C LEU A 80 -24.26 -6.43 -0.08
N PRO A 81 -24.28 -6.66 -1.41
CA PRO A 81 -24.24 -8.00 -1.97
C PRO A 81 -22.91 -8.70 -1.64
N THR A 82 -23.00 -9.99 -1.34
CA THR A 82 -21.85 -10.88 -1.12
C THR A 82 -21.59 -11.81 -2.31
N GLU A 83 -22.42 -11.68 -3.35
CA GLU A 83 -22.38 -12.42 -4.59
C GLU A 83 -22.60 -11.48 -5.76
N PHE A 84 -21.80 -11.65 -6.82
CA PHE A 84 -21.89 -10.91 -8.06
C PHE A 84 -21.97 -11.88 -9.24
N LEU A 85 -22.99 -11.72 -10.07
CA LEU A 85 -23.11 -12.44 -11.34
C LEU A 85 -22.57 -11.55 -12.46
N VAL A 86 -21.72 -12.13 -13.31
CA VAL A 86 -21.15 -11.47 -14.48
C VAL A 86 -21.54 -12.25 -15.72
N ASN A 87 -22.09 -11.56 -16.70
CA ASN A 87 -22.34 -12.11 -18.03
C ASN A 87 -21.23 -11.67 -18.97
N SER A 88 -20.63 -12.62 -19.68
CA SER A 88 -19.50 -12.41 -20.58
C SER A 88 -19.84 -12.94 -21.97
N LYS A 89 -19.91 -12.04 -22.95
CA LYS A 89 -20.01 -12.40 -24.36
C LYS A 89 -18.62 -12.51 -24.95
N VAL A 90 -18.23 -13.72 -25.33
CA VAL A 90 -16.92 -14.04 -25.90
C VAL A 90 -17.05 -14.14 -27.42
N GLU A 91 -16.20 -13.44 -28.15
CA GLU A 91 -16.12 -13.43 -29.60
C GLU A 91 -14.78 -14.00 -30.06
N HIS A 92 -14.82 -14.85 -31.09
CA HIS A 92 -13.65 -15.50 -31.65
C HIS A 92 -13.10 -14.69 -32.83
N GLY A 93 -11.93 -14.08 -32.66
CA GLY A 93 -11.13 -13.52 -33.74
C GLY A 93 -10.24 -14.57 -34.40
N LEU A 94 -9.58 -14.21 -35.51
CA LEU A 94 -8.66 -15.12 -36.22
C LEU A 94 -7.47 -15.54 -35.35
N MET A 95 -6.99 -14.65 -34.48
CA MET A 95 -5.78 -14.82 -33.66
C MET A 95 -5.97 -14.35 -32.21
N SER A 96 -7.21 -14.13 -31.77
CA SER A 96 -7.54 -13.62 -30.45
C SER A 96 -8.95 -14.03 -30.01
N LEU A 97 -9.19 -13.99 -28.70
CA LEU A 97 -10.53 -14.04 -28.12
C LEU A 97 -10.80 -12.73 -27.40
N THR A 98 -11.96 -12.13 -27.65
CA THR A 98 -12.38 -10.90 -26.97
C THR A 98 -13.62 -11.20 -26.15
N ALA A 99 -13.61 -10.84 -24.86
CA ALA A 99 -14.76 -10.96 -23.98
C ALA A 99 -15.25 -9.57 -23.57
N HIS A 100 -16.56 -9.35 -23.72
CA HIS A 100 -17.28 -8.20 -23.20
C HIS A 100 -18.10 -8.66 -22.00
N SER A 101 -17.75 -8.16 -20.82
CA SER A 101 -18.31 -8.58 -19.55
C SER A 101 -19.05 -7.43 -18.86
N SER A 102 -20.22 -7.73 -18.31
CA SER A 102 -21.04 -6.80 -17.54
C SER A 102 -21.66 -7.51 -16.34
N LEU A 103 -21.94 -6.79 -15.27
CA LEU A 103 -22.67 -7.33 -14.14
C LEU A 103 -24.14 -7.60 -14.50
N VAL A 104 -24.72 -8.63 -13.88
CA VAL A 104 -26.13 -9.03 -14.03
C VAL A 104 -26.93 -8.42 -12.89
N ASP A 105 -28.20 -8.07 -13.16
CA ASP A 105 -29.16 -7.55 -12.18
C ASP A 105 -28.70 -6.29 -11.41
N THR A 106 -27.75 -5.55 -11.98
CA THR A 106 -27.18 -4.30 -11.42
C THR A 106 -27.12 -3.22 -12.50
N PRO A 107 -28.24 -2.91 -13.19
CA PRO A 107 -28.26 -1.94 -14.29
C PRO A 107 -27.84 -0.53 -13.85
N ASP A 108 -28.01 -0.22 -12.57
CA ASP A 108 -27.69 1.08 -11.99
C ASP A 108 -26.19 1.23 -11.64
N PHE A 109 -25.37 0.20 -11.84
CA PHE A 109 -23.92 0.26 -11.65
C PHE A 109 -23.20 0.00 -12.99
N PRO A 110 -22.82 1.06 -13.74
CA PRO A 110 -22.39 0.96 -15.13
C PRO A 110 -20.91 0.55 -15.27
N LEU A 111 -20.55 -0.59 -14.69
CA LEU A 111 -19.22 -1.19 -14.81
C LEU A 111 -19.17 -2.20 -15.95
N SER A 112 -18.17 -2.05 -16.82
CA SER A 112 -17.89 -2.96 -17.92
C SER A 112 -16.43 -3.40 -17.90
N LEU A 113 -16.18 -4.61 -18.40
CA LEU A 113 -14.85 -5.16 -18.62
C LEU A 113 -14.74 -5.65 -20.07
N ILE A 114 -13.71 -5.18 -20.76
CA ILE A 114 -13.30 -5.74 -22.04
C ILE A 114 -11.96 -6.42 -21.82
N SER A 115 -11.85 -7.68 -22.25
CA SER A 115 -10.57 -8.39 -22.26
C SER A 115 -10.30 -9.00 -23.63
N THR A 116 -9.05 -8.94 -24.08
CA THR A 116 -8.60 -9.56 -25.33
C THR A 116 -7.39 -10.41 -25.06
N THR A 117 -7.53 -11.72 -25.26
CA THR A 117 -6.42 -12.66 -25.11
C THR A 117 -5.92 -13.09 -26.47
N GLN A 118 -4.60 -12.98 -26.69
CA GLN A 118 -3.94 -13.39 -27.92
C GLN A 118 -3.62 -14.90 -27.94
N LEU A 119 -3.26 -15.47 -29.10
CA LEU A 119 -2.87 -16.88 -29.22
C LEU A 119 -1.67 -17.29 -28.36
N ASN A 120 -0.72 -16.38 -28.14
CA ASN A 120 0.40 -16.62 -27.22
C ASN A 120 -0.05 -16.63 -25.76
N GLY A 121 -1.32 -16.28 -25.51
CA GLY A 121 -1.92 -16.26 -24.20
C GLY A 121 -1.92 -14.90 -23.49
N ASN A 122 -1.26 -13.88 -24.02
CA ASN A 122 -1.21 -12.61 -23.32
C ASN A 122 -2.59 -11.93 -23.26
N THR A 123 -2.93 -11.56 -22.03
CA THR A 123 -4.02 -10.73 -21.50
C THR A 123 -3.98 -9.25 -21.85
N GLN A 124 -4.89 -8.62 -22.59
CA GLN A 124 -5.14 -7.17 -22.43
C GLN A 124 -6.51 -6.98 -21.80
N TYR A 125 -6.65 -6.04 -20.88
CA TYR A 125 -7.92 -5.74 -20.22
C TYR A 125 -8.15 -4.23 -20.10
N SER A 126 -9.43 -3.85 -20.09
CA SER A 126 -9.90 -2.49 -19.82
C SER A 126 -11.19 -2.59 -19.03
N PHE A 127 -11.15 -2.15 -17.78
CA PHE A 127 -12.33 -1.87 -16.97
C PHE A 127 -12.73 -0.42 -17.21
N ALA A 128 -14.01 -0.19 -17.46
CA ALA A 128 -14.58 1.13 -17.60
C ALA A 128 -15.84 1.23 -16.74
N LEU A 129 -15.84 2.20 -15.84
CA LEU A 129 -17.00 2.66 -15.09
C LEU A 129 -17.50 3.93 -15.79
N ASP A 130 -18.75 3.94 -16.24
CA ASP A 130 -19.38 5.19 -16.70
C ASP A 130 -19.80 6.04 -15.50
N SER A 131 -20.25 7.28 -15.73
CA SER A 131 -20.72 8.16 -14.66
C SER A 131 -21.75 7.43 -13.79
N TRP A 132 -21.46 7.29 -12.50
CA TRP A 132 -22.34 6.60 -11.58
C TRP A 132 -22.79 7.54 -10.47
N HIS A 133 -24.10 7.54 -10.24
CA HIS A 133 -24.77 8.32 -9.22
C HIS A 133 -25.67 7.40 -8.40
N TYR A 134 -25.42 7.32 -7.11
CA TYR A 134 -26.16 6.47 -6.18
C TYR A 134 -26.61 7.26 -4.97
N ALA A 135 -27.88 7.13 -4.60
CA ALA A 135 -28.41 7.66 -3.36
C ALA A 135 -28.90 6.50 -2.49
N THR A 136 -28.60 6.53 -1.20
CA THR A 136 -29.15 5.56 -0.26
C THR A 136 -30.68 5.68 -0.19
N GLN A 137 -31.37 4.59 0.15
CA GLN A 137 -32.84 4.57 0.18
C GLN A 137 -33.44 5.60 1.16
N ASP A 138 -32.72 5.93 2.22
CA ASP A 138 -33.08 6.93 3.23
C ASP A 138 -32.61 8.36 2.88
N GLY A 139 -31.96 8.53 1.72
CA GLY A 139 -31.43 9.80 1.23
C GLY A 139 -30.31 10.40 2.08
N GLN A 140 -29.73 9.63 3.01
CA GLN A 140 -28.71 10.13 3.93
C GLN A 140 -27.35 10.34 3.27
N MET A 141 -27.08 9.65 2.16
CA MET A 141 -25.82 9.72 1.44
C MET A 141 -26.06 9.64 -0.06
N VAL A 142 -25.34 10.48 -0.79
CA VAL A 142 -25.23 10.46 -2.25
C VAL A 142 -23.78 10.23 -2.62
N VAL A 143 -23.54 9.33 -3.57
CA VAL A 143 -22.22 9.05 -4.15
C VAL A 143 -22.29 9.39 -5.62
N SER A 144 -21.34 10.20 -6.09
CA SER A 144 -21.20 10.56 -7.50
C SER A 144 -19.78 10.24 -7.96
N THR A 145 -19.65 9.66 -9.15
CA THR A 145 -18.35 9.33 -9.74
C THR A 145 -18.34 9.79 -11.19
N SER A 146 -17.21 10.37 -11.61
CA SER A 146 -16.94 10.58 -13.02
C SER A 146 -16.55 9.26 -13.70
N PRO A 147 -16.67 9.15 -15.03
CA PRO A 147 -16.17 8.00 -15.76
C PRO A 147 -14.73 7.68 -15.38
N ALA A 148 -14.46 6.43 -15.04
CA ALA A 148 -13.16 5.97 -14.55
C ALA A 148 -12.71 4.74 -15.34
N THR A 149 -11.39 4.56 -15.46
CA THR A 149 -10.80 3.48 -16.24
C THR A 149 -9.67 2.79 -15.48
N LEU A 150 -9.55 1.49 -15.73
CA LEU A 150 -8.39 0.70 -15.34
C LEU A 150 -8.04 -0.21 -16.50
N GLU A 151 -6.90 0.04 -17.11
CA GLU A 151 -6.43 -0.72 -18.27
C GLU A 151 -5.12 -1.40 -17.95
N GLY A 152 -4.81 -2.48 -18.66
CA GLY A 152 -3.58 -3.19 -18.41
C GLY A 152 -3.38 -4.42 -19.26
N ALA A 153 -2.31 -5.14 -18.93
CA ALA A 153 -1.96 -6.38 -19.58
C ALA A 153 -1.42 -7.39 -18.57
N VAL A 154 -1.61 -8.67 -18.89
CA VAL A 154 -1.10 -9.82 -18.13
C VAL A 154 -0.42 -10.77 -19.09
N THR A 155 0.81 -11.18 -18.82
CA THR A 155 1.53 -12.16 -19.62
C THR A 155 1.37 -13.57 -19.06
N VAL A 156 1.66 -14.57 -19.89
CA VAL A 156 1.68 -15.98 -19.45
C VAL A 156 2.71 -16.28 -18.36
N LEU A 157 3.68 -15.38 -18.16
CA LEU A 157 4.71 -15.46 -17.13
C LEU A 157 4.27 -14.81 -15.81
N GLY A 158 3.05 -14.28 -15.74
CA GLY A 158 2.52 -13.60 -14.56
C GLY A 158 3.01 -12.16 -14.41
N GLU A 159 3.59 -11.57 -15.45
CA GLU A 159 3.88 -10.14 -15.48
C GLU A 159 2.60 -9.36 -15.75
N ILE A 160 2.41 -8.28 -15.02
CA ILE A 160 1.21 -7.47 -15.01
C ILE A 160 1.62 -6.01 -15.17
N SER A 161 0.92 -5.30 -16.04
CA SER A 161 0.98 -3.85 -16.12
C SER A 161 -0.41 -3.27 -15.97
N TYR A 162 -0.55 -2.13 -15.30
CA TYR A 162 -1.82 -1.43 -15.18
C TYR A 162 -1.67 0.08 -15.27
N GLN A 163 -2.75 0.74 -15.64
CA GLN A 163 -2.96 2.18 -15.61
C GLN A 163 -4.38 2.45 -15.11
N LEU A 164 -4.49 3.19 -14.00
CA LEU A 164 -5.72 3.60 -13.34
C LEU A 164 -5.93 5.10 -13.56
N ASP A 165 -7.15 5.49 -13.89
CA ASP A 165 -7.58 6.88 -13.95
C ASP A 165 -8.99 7.01 -13.36
N VAL A 166 -9.09 7.74 -12.24
CA VAL A 166 -10.35 8.06 -11.56
C VAL A 166 -10.42 9.59 -11.42
N PRO A 167 -11.12 10.28 -12.34
CA PRO A 167 -11.13 11.73 -12.39
C PRO A 167 -11.76 12.39 -11.16
N SER A 168 -12.88 11.86 -10.66
CA SER A 168 -13.47 12.33 -9.41
C SER A 168 -14.40 11.30 -8.76
N VAL A 169 -14.43 11.35 -7.43
CA VAL A 169 -15.41 10.68 -6.56
C VAL A 169 -15.88 11.70 -5.53
N GLU A 170 -17.19 11.87 -5.42
CA GLU A 170 -17.83 12.81 -4.49
C GLU A 170 -18.83 12.04 -3.62
N LEU A 171 -18.83 12.37 -2.34
CA LEU A 171 -19.79 11.88 -1.37
C LEU A 171 -20.41 13.06 -0.65
N ASP A 172 -21.73 13.17 -0.74
CA ASP A 172 -22.53 14.17 -0.05
C ASP A 172 -23.39 13.50 1.01
N PHE A 173 -23.45 14.10 2.20
CA PHE A 173 -24.29 13.62 3.29
C PHE A 173 -25.46 14.56 3.52
N ALA A 174 -26.60 14.02 3.94
CA ALA A 174 -27.78 14.83 4.29
C ALA A 174 -27.53 15.78 5.48
N SER A 175 -26.55 15.47 6.33
CA SER A 175 -26.09 16.32 7.43
C SER A 175 -25.20 17.50 6.97
N GLY A 176 -24.86 17.57 5.68
CA GLY A 176 -24.15 18.67 5.04
C GLY A 176 -22.65 18.41 4.83
N GLU A 177 -22.06 17.41 5.48
CA GLU A 177 -20.68 17.02 5.23
C GLU A 177 -20.48 16.60 3.78
N LYS A 178 -19.28 16.84 3.26
CA LYS A 178 -18.90 16.37 1.93
C LYS A 178 -17.48 15.84 1.92
N MET A 179 -17.24 14.84 1.08
CA MET A 179 -15.92 14.34 0.76
C MET A 179 -15.76 14.36 -0.75
N ALA A 180 -14.67 14.95 -1.24
CA ALA A 180 -14.35 14.96 -2.65
C ALA A 180 -12.92 14.44 -2.85
N LEU A 181 -12.78 13.50 -3.77
CA LEU A 181 -11.52 12.93 -4.23
C LEU A 181 -11.35 13.29 -5.71
N SER A 182 -10.22 13.89 -6.06
CA SER A 182 -9.99 14.40 -7.42
C SER A 182 -8.70 13.85 -8.01
N GLN A 183 -8.81 13.37 -9.24
CA GLN A 183 -7.71 12.91 -10.09
C GLN A 183 -6.83 11.87 -9.38
N VAL A 184 -7.42 10.73 -9.05
CA VAL A 184 -6.61 9.57 -8.66
C VAL A 184 -6.09 8.93 -9.92
N SER A 185 -4.78 8.80 -10.02
CA SER A 185 -4.15 8.05 -11.08
C SER A 185 -3.20 7.03 -10.50
N GLY A 186 -3.02 5.92 -11.19
CA GLY A 186 -2.08 4.89 -10.81
C GLY A 186 -1.48 4.23 -12.02
N GLN A 187 -0.27 3.74 -11.89
CA GLN A 187 0.35 2.90 -12.90
C GLN A 187 1.36 1.98 -12.25
N GLY A 188 1.59 0.82 -12.84
CA GLY A 188 2.64 -0.06 -12.38
C GLY A 188 2.91 -1.18 -13.37
N ALA A 189 4.08 -1.78 -13.22
CA ALA A 189 4.52 -2.94 -13.98
C ALA A 189 5.33 -3.85 -13.07
N GLY A 190 5.05 -5.15 -13.11
CA GLY A 190 5.76 -6.09 -12.26
C GLY A 190 5.14 -7.47 -12.27
N LYS A 191 5.57 -8.32 -11.35
CA LYS A 191 5.04 -9.66 -11.18
C LYS A 191 5.00 -10.01 -9.70
N GLN A 192 4.04 -10.84 -9.34
CA GLN A 192 4.09 -11.50 -8.05
C GLN A 192 5.02 -12.70 -8.15
N ASP A 193 6.06 -12.73 -7.31
CA ASP A 193 6.98 -13.85 -7.20
C ASP A 193 7.14 -14.18 -5.71
N LYS A 194 6.91 -15.44 -5.36
CA LYS A 194 7.08 -15.94 -3.97
C LYS A 194 6.38 -15.09 -2.90
N GLY A 195 5.18 -14.59 -3.20
CA GLY A 195 4.38 -13.79 -2.25
C GLY A 195 4.73 -12.30 -2.19
N PHE A 196 5.74 -11.83 -2.93
CA PHE A 196 6.09 -10.42 -3.06
C PHE A 196 5.77 -9.88 -4.44
N TRP A 197 5.42 -8.59 -4.51
CA TRP A 197 5.48 -7.88 -5.78
C TRP A 197 6.95 -7.53 -6.10
N LEU A 198 7.35 -7.78 -7.34
CA LEU A 198 8.61 -7.33 -7.94
C LEU A 198 8.29 -6.40 -9.11
N GLY A 199 8.82 -5.17 -9.08
CA GLY A 199 8.60 -4.16 -10.10
C GLY A 199 8.24 -2.81 -9.50
N ASP A 200 7.70 -1.93 -10.34
CA ASP A 200 7.37 -0.56 -9.98
C ASP A 200 5.86 -0.33 -9.90
N GLN A 201 5.45 0.52 -8.98
CA GLN A 201 4.09 1.03 -8.86
C GLN A 201 4.13 2.50 -8.46
N SER A 202 3.16 3.26 -8.94
CA SER A 202 2.93 4.62 -8.52
C SER A 202 1.44 4.90 -8.41
N LEU A 203 1.08 5.69 -7.41
CA LEU A 203 -0.25 6.22 -7.18
C LEU A 203 -0.11 7.72 -6.97
N ALA A 204 -1.01 8.50 -7.56
CA ALA A 204 -1.07 9.94 -7.41
C ALA A 204 -2.50 10.36 -7.14
N LEU A 205 -2.65 11.39 -6.31
CA LEU A 205 -3.89 12.03 -5.93
C LEU A 205 -3.69 13.53 -6.02
N SER A 206 -4.46 14.23 -6.86
CA SER A 206 -4.36 15.69 -6.90
C SER A 206 -5.01 16.36 -5.70
N ARG A 207 -6.17 15.89 -5.25
CA ARG A 207 -6.82 16.47 -4.06
C ARG A 207 -7.76 15.52 -3.34
N LEU A 208 -7.67 15.49 -2.02
CA LEU A 208 -8.74 15.02 -1.13
C LEU A 208 -9.23 16.21 -0.32
N SER A 209 -10.54 16.44 -0.30
CA SER A 209 -11.16 17.49 0.49
C SER A 209 -12.30 16.90 1.32
N VAL A 210 -12.32 17.22 2.61
CA VAL A 210 -13.39 16.85 3.54
C VAL A 210 -13.86 18.11 4.24
N VAL A 211 -15.15 18.40 4.12
CA VAL A 211 -15.80 19.53 4.78
C VAL A 211 -16.87 19.04 5.75
N ASP A 212 -17.04 19.77 6.85
CA ASP A 212 -18.13 19.52 7.80
C ASP A 212 -19.47 20.06 7.28
N GLY A 213 -20.56 19.84 8.04
CA GLY A 213 -21.91 20.32 7.70
C GLY A 213 -22.07 21.85 7.73
N PHE A 214 -21.03 22.60 8.11
CA PHE A 214 -20.97 24.05 8.08
C PHE A 214 -20.03 24.57 6.98
N GLU A 215 -19.59 23.69 6.07
CA GLU A 215 -18.64 23.96 4.99
C GLU A 215 -17.23 24.36 5.46
N ASN A 216 -16.86 24.05 6.71
CA ASN A 216 -15.49 24.23 7.17
C ASN A 216 -14.62 23.07 6.69
N SER A 217 -13.43 23.36 6.18
CA SER A 217 -12.44 22.35 5.82
C SER A 217 -11.95 21.62 7.06
N VAL A 218 -12.20 20.32 7.14
CA VAL A 218 -11.73 19.43 8.20
C VAL A 218 -10.40 18.78 7.82
N LEU A 219 -10.26 18.42 6.54
CA LEU A 219 -9.07 17.84 5.97
C LEU A 219 -8.96 18.26 4.51
N ASP A 220 -7.81 18.78 4.12
CA ASP A 220 -7.47 19.01 2.71
C ASP A 220 -6.07 18.47 2.45
N VAL A 221 -5.94 17.56 1.50
CA VAL A 221 -4.66 17.03 1.02
C VAL A 221 -4.53 17.43 -0.43
N THR A 222 -3.44 18.13 -0.76
CA THR A 222 -3.13 18.56 -2.12
C THR A 222 -1.87 17.84 -2.60
N ASN A 223 -1.94 17.28 -3.81
CA ASN A 223 -0.87 16.61 -4.53
C ASN A 223 -0.10 15.61 -3.65
N ALA A 224 -0.71 14.44 -3.43
CA ALA A 224 -0.07 13.31 -2.80
C ALA A 224 0.36 12.29 -3.85
N THR A 225 1.58 11.76 -3.73
CA THR A 225 2.09 10.67 -4.56
C THR A 225 2.75 9.62 -3.71
N TYR A 226 2.57 8.37 -4.10
CA TYR A 226 3.26 7.22 -3.55
C TYR A 226 3.95 6.49 -4.70
N LYS A 227 5.21 6.13 -4.53
CA LYS A 227 5.96 5.28 -5.45
C LYS A 227 6.55 4.11 -4.69
N PHE A 228 6.45 2.94 -5.29
CA PHE A 228 7.00 1.70 -4.81
C PHE A 228 7.87 1.10 -5.91
N ASP A 229 9.04 0.62 -5.54
CA ASP A 229 9.91 -0.18 -6.39
C ASP A 229 10.42 -1.35 -5.58
N SER A 230 10.52 -2.52 -6.21
CA SER A 230 11.11 -3.69 -5.58
C SER A 230 11.82 -4.58 -6.57
N SER A 231 12.89 -5.22 -6.11
CA SER A 231 13.69 -6.12 -6.92
C SER A 231 14.30 -7.24 -6.09
N ILE A 232 14.67 -8.33 -6.78
CA ILE A 232 15.52 -9.38 -6.23
C ILE A 232 16.84 -9.39 -7.00
N ASN A 233 17.95 -9.31 -6.26
CA ASN A 233 19.26 -9.63 -6.81
C ASN A 233 19.34 -11.15 -6.99
N GLY A 234 19.28 -11.61 -8.25
CA GLY A 234 19.23 -13.02 -8.60
C GLY A 234 20.47 -13.85 -8.23
N GLU A 235 21.64 -13.23 -8.04
CA GLU A 235 22.86 -13.95 -7.65
C GLU A 235 22.91 -14.24 -6.14
N LEU A 236 22.44 -13.29 -5.34
CA LEU A 236 22.51 -13.35 -3.88
C LEU A 236 21.17 -13.69 -3.22
N ALA A 237 20.12 -13.86 -4.03
CA ALA A 237 18.74 -14.06 -3.57
C ALA A 237 18.31 -13.01 -2.53
N ARG A 238 18.65 -11.74 -2.78
CA ARG A 238 18.35 -10.62 -1.86
C ARG A 238 17.22 -9.74 -2.38
N PHE A 239 16.24 -9.50 -1.54
CA PHE A 239 15.11 -8.62 -1.81
C PHE A 239 15.39 -7.21 -1.29
N SER A 240 15.06 -6.22 -2.11
CA SER A 240 15.06 -4.80 -1.71
C SER A 240 13.78 -4.13 -2.19
N SER A 241 13.25 -3.21 -1.40
CA SER A 241 12.14 -2.34 -1.77
C SER A 241 12.40 -0.88 -1.38
N ASN A 242 11.89 0.02 -2.20
CA ASN A 242 11.92 1.46 -1.97
C ASN A 242 10.49 2.03 -1.96
N HIS A 243 10.23 2.91 -1.01
CA HIS A 243 8.94 3.53 -0.75
C HIS A 243 9.12 5.04 -0.71
N VAL A 244 8.53 5.76 -1.66
CA VAL A 244 8.60 7.22 -1.72
C VAL A 244 7.20 7.80 -1.57
N VAL A 245 6.97 8.59 -0.52
CA VAL A 245 5.76 9.38 -0.30
C VAL A 245 6.11 10.84 -0.47
N VAL A 246 5.41 11.54 -1.36
CA VAL A 246 5.52 13.00 -1.51
C VAL A 246 4.14 13.60 -1.37
N LEU A 247 4.01 14.63 -0.54
CA LEU A 247 2.78 15.38 -0.34
C LEU A 247 3.13 16.86 -0.34
N GLU A 248 2.45 17.63 -1.18
CA GLU A 248 2.69 19.07 -1.29
C GLU A 248 2.13 19.81 -0.07
N LYS A 249 0.86 19.54 0.27
CA LYS A 249 0.19 20.20 1.39
C LYS A 249 -0.85 19.30 2.05
N LEU A 250 -0.88 19.32 3.38
CA LEU A 250 -1.90 18.75 4.23
C LEU A 250 -2.37 19.83 5.20
N LEU A 251 -3.67 20.10 5.18
CA LEU A 251 -4.34 20.97 6.13
C LEU A 251 -5.32 20.11 6.93
N SER A 252 -5.24 20.19 8.25
CA SER A 252 -6.23 19.61 9.15
C SER A 252 -6.57 20.60 10.28
N ASN A 253 -7.50 20.22 11.15
CA ASN A 253 -7.79 20.98 12.37
C ASN A 253 -6.58 21.14 13.30
N ASP A 254 -5.58 20.26 13.19
CA ASP A 254 -4.40 20.24 14.04
C ASP A 254 -3.23 21.07 13.46
N GLY A 255 -3.33 21.52 12.21
CA GLY A 255 -2.34 22.40 11.58
C GLY A 255 -2.11 22.12 10.10
N GLU A 256 -1.01 22.69 9.61
CA GLU A 256 -0.59 22.59 8.21
C GLU A 256 0.80 21.97 8.11
N VAL A 257 0.92 20.97 7.24
CA VAL A 257 2.19 20.36 6.85
C VAL A 257 2.39 20.60 5.35
N ASN A 258 3.55 21.10 4.97
CA ASN A 258 3.92 21.37 3.58
C ASN A 258 5.17 20.57 3.20
N ASP A 259 5.32 20.30 1.91
CA ASP A 259 6.53 19.72 1.30
C ASP A 259 7.00 18.41 1.98
N LEU A 260 6.05 17.57 2.41
CA LEU A 260 6.38 16.26 2.99
C LEU A 260 7.00 15.36 1.92
N ASN A 261 8.21 14.87 2.19
CA ASN A 261 8.91 13.94 1.32
C ASN A 261 9.59 12.87 2.17
N ILE A 262 9.12 11.63 2.05
CA ILE A 262 9.65 10.45 2.73
C ILE A 262 10.16 9.50 1.65
N ASP A 263 11.43 9.12 1.71
CA ASP A 263 12.10 8.13 0.87
C ASP A 263 12.72 7.07 1.80
N PHE A 264 12.07 5.90 1.84
CA PHE A 264 12.41 4.81 2.74
C PHE A 264 12.76 3.55 1.96
N THR A 265 13.90 2.95 2.28
CA THR A 265 14.38 1.69 1.70
C THR A 265 14.46 0.59 2.76
N LEU A 266 13.97 -0.57 2.39
CA LEU A 266 14.24 -1.85 3.02
C LEU A 266 15.15 -2.63 2.07
N GLY A 267 16.37 -2.97 2.47
CA GLY A 267 17.36 -3.48 1.56
C GLY A 267 18.07 -4.75 2.01
N ASP A 268 18.48 -5.53 1.02
CA ASP A 268 19.31 -6.74 1.14
C ASP A 268 18.72 -7.87 2.01
N LEU A 269 17.40 -7.94 2.15
CA LEU A 269 16.74 -9.02 2.89
C LEU A 269 16.97 -10.37 2.21
N ASP A 270 17.22 -11.42 2.98
CA ASP A 270 17.21 -12.78 2.45
C ASP A 270 15.81 -13.15 1.95
N SER A 271 15.69 -13.37 0.64
CA SER A 271 14.38 -13.51 -0.03
C SER A 271 13.63 -14.78 0.39
N GLU A 272 14.34 -15.88 0.68
CA GLU A 272 13.73 -17.12 1.14
C GLU A 272 13.17 -16.97 2.56
N SER A 273 13.94 -16.36 3.47
CA SER A 273 13.50 -16.11 4.83
C SER A 273 12.30 -15.16 4.85
N LEU A 274 12.35 -14.09 4.03
CA LEU A 274 11.24 -13.16 3.89
C LEU A 274 9.98 -13.88 3.38
N GLU A 275 10.09 -14.69 2.31
CA GLU A 275 8.97 -15.46 1.73
C GLU A 275 8.24 -16.27 2.80
N LYS A 276 9.00 -17.00 3.62
CA LYS A 276 8.44 -17.88 4.65
C LYS A 276 7.76 -17.09 5.76
N LEU A 277 8.37 -15.99 6.20
CA LEU A 277 7.79 -15.13 7.23
C LEU A 277 6.50 -14.44 6.75
N THR A 278 6.50 -13.92 5.52
CA THR A 278 5.32 -13.28 4.95
C THR A 278 4.19 -14.28 4.70
N THR A 279 4.49 -15.48 4.20
CA THR A 279 3.50 -16.54 4.02
C THR A 279 2.86 -16.95 5.34
N LEU A 280 3.68 -17.09 6.38
CA LEU A 280 3.23 -17.46 7.72
C LEU A 280 2.30 -16.39 8.32
N TYR A 281 2.62 -15.10 8.12
CA TYR A 281 1.77 -13.98 8.53
C TYR A 281 0.47 -13.89 7.74
N GLN A 282 0.52 -14.03 6.41
CA GLN A 282 -0.66 -13.91 5.54
C GLN A 282 -1.69 -15.02 5.78
N ASN A 283 -1.24 -16.23 6.12
CA ASN A 283 -2.12 -17.37 6.34
C ASN A 283 -2.71 -17.44 7.76
N ASN A 284 -2.12 -16.71 8.71
CA ASN A 284 -2.50 -16.79 10.13
C ASN A 284 -2.78 -15.38 10.69
N PRO A 285 -4.04 -14.92 10.67
CA PRO A 285 -4.44 -13.62 11.20
C PRO A 285 -4.08 -13.42 12.68
N ALA A 286 -3.94 -14.51 13.43
CA ALA A 286 -3.35 -14.54 14.75
C ALA A 286 -2.28 -15.64 14.80
N LEU A 287 -1.05 -15.26 15.13
CA LEU A 287 0.07 -16.20 15.22
C LEU A 287 -0.07 -17.07 16.46
N SER A 288 -0.14 -18.39 16.28
CA SER A 288 -0.06 -19.35 17.37
C SER A 288 1.40 -19.52 17.84
N GLU A 289 1.60 -20.14 19.00
CA GLU A 289 2.95 -20.53 19.46
C GLU A 289 3.68 -21.41 18.44
N GLN A 290 2.94 -22.27 17.71
CA GLN A 290 3.51 -23.12 16.68
C GLN A 290 3.96 -22.32 15.46
N ASP A 291 3.24 -21.26 15.10
CA ASP A 291 3.64 -20.35 14.02
C ASP A 291 4.88 -19.56 14.40
N ILE A 292 4.95 -19.08 15.65
CA ILE A 292 6.15 -18.41 16.18
C ILE A 292 7.36 -19.36 16.09
N GLN A 293 7.22 -20.61 16.54
CA GLN A 293 8.32 -21.60 16.45
C GLN A 293 8.77 -21.85 15.00
N GLN A 294 7.85 -21.85 14.05
CA GLN A 294 8.17 -21.97 12.62
C GLN A 294 8.86 -20.73 12.06
N ALA A 295 8.59 -19.54 12.60
CA ALA A 295 9.21 -18.29 12.18
C ALA A 295 10.67 -18.18 12.65
N LEU A 296 11.02 -18.74 13.82
CA LEU A 296 12.33 -18.54 14.45
C LEU A 296 13.54 -18.83 13.51
N PRO A 297 13.61 -19.96 12.78
CA PRO A 297 14.74 -20.24 11.89
C PRO A 297 14.90 -19.21 10.77
N TYR A 298 13.81 -18.63 10.29
CA TYR A 298 13.84 -17.61 9.24
C TYR A 298 14.21 -16.24 9.80
N ILE A 299 13.83 -15.94 11.04
CA ILE A 299 14.33 -14.76 11.77
C ILE A 299 15.85 -14.88 11.96
N GLU A 300 16.34 -16.03 12.44
CA GLU A 300 17.78 -16.30 12.58
C GLU A 300 18.51 -16.12 11.24
N SER A 301 17.96 -16.68 10.15
CA SER A 301 18.53 -16.55 8.81
C SER A 301 18.56 -15.10 8.32
N LEU A 302 17.50 -14.31 8.52
CA LEU A 302 17.49 -12.88 8.17
C LEU A 302 18.62 -12.11 8.83
N PHE A 303 18.84 -12.31 10.13
CA PHE A 303 19.93 -11.65 10.86
C PHE A 303 21.31 -12.16 10.43
N ALA A 304 21.47 -13.47 10.31
CA ALA A 304 22.71 -14.09 9.84
C ALA A 304 23.12 -13.59 8.46
N LYS A 305 22.15 -13.39 7.57
CA LYS A 305 22.35 -12.90 6.20
C LYS A 305 22.51 -11.38 6.13
N GLY A 306 22.09 -10.64 7.17
CA GLY A 306 22.14 -9.18 7.20
C GLY A 306 21.11 -8.52 6.29
N PHE A 307 20.77 -7.29 6.62
CA PHE A 307 19.82 -6.43 5.91
C PHE A 307 19.99 -4.97 6.37
N TYR A 308 19.37 -4.02 5.69
CA TYR A 308 19.34 -2.63 6.15
C TYR A 308 17.98 -1.96 6.01
N LEU A 309 17.76 -0.97 6.86
CA LEU A 309 16.66 -0.01 6.81
C LEU A 309 17.28 1.37 6.60
N SER A 310 16.71 2.16 5.70
CA SER A 310 17.22 3.51 5.40
C SER A 310 16.08 4.48 5.21
N MET A 311 16.10 5.59 5.93
CA MET A 311 15.40 6.81 5.56
C MET A 311 16.37 7.66 4.75
N ASN A 312 16.30 7.56 3.42
CA ASN A 312 17.18 8.29 2.51
C ASN A 312 16.85 9.79 2.52
N LYS A 313 15.58 10.12 2.77
CA LYS A 313 15.09 11.48 2.89
C LYS A 313 13.80 11.49 3.71
N MET A 314 13.76 12.25 4.79
CA MET A 314 12.53 12.70 5.42
C MET A 314 12.62 14.21 5.50
N VAL A 315 11.79 14.92 4.75
CA VAL A 315 11.70 16.37 4.79
C VAL A 315 10.25 16.74 5.00
N LEU A 316 9.99 17.71 5.87
CA LEU A 316 8.68 18.33 5.98
C LEU A 316 8.83 19.77 6.49
N LYS A 317 7.83 20.58 6.17
CA LYS A 317 7.67 21.91 6.73
C LYS A 317 6.41 21.97 7.58
N ILE A 318 6.53 22.51 8.78
CA ILE A 318 5.40 22.80 9.65
C ILE A 318 5.39 24.32 9.86
N ALA A 319 4.29 24.98 9.50
CA ALA A 319 4.25 26.43 9.37
C ALA A 319 5.40 26.94 8.48
N SER A 320 6.34 27.72 9.04
CA SER A 320 7.54 28.20 8.32
C SER A 320 8.82 27.46 8.72
N GLY A 321 8.72 26.51 9.66
CA GLY A 321 9.84 25.69 10.12
C GLY A 321 10.07 24.46 9.23
N GLU A 322 11.33 24.13 9.00
CA GLU A 322 11.79 22.95 8.26
C GLU A 322 12.41 21.91 9.20
N PHE A 323 12.12 20.64 8.91
CA PHE A 323 12.74 19.47 9.50
C PHE A 323 13.27 18.57 8.39
N GLU A 324 14.52 18.12 8.52
CA GLU A 324 15.09 17.09 7.67
C GLU A 324 15.68 15.96 8.51
N SER A 325 15.55 14.72 8.05
CA SER A 325 16.24 13.58 8.64
C SER A 325 16.64 12.55 7.59
N LYS A 326 17.81 11.97 7.79
CA LYS A 326 18.33 10.83 7.05
C LYS A 326 18.98 9.87 8.04
N TRP A 327 18.65 8.60 7.94
CA TRP A 327 19.30 7.59 8.76
C TRP A 327 19.40 6.27 8.03
N LYS A 328 20.42 5.50 8.36
CA LYS A 328 20.58 4.13 7.90
C LYS A 328 20.95 3.27 9.10
N ILE A 329 20.28 2.14 9.24
CA ILE A 329 20.55 1.11 10.24
C ILE A 329 20.72 -0.20 9.48
N ALA A 330 21.83 -0.90 9.71
CA ALA A 330 22.11 -2.17 9.07
C ALA A 330 22.49 -3.23 10.11
N VAL A 331 22.00 -4.45 9.88
CA VAL A 331 22.51 -5.67 10.50
C VAL A 331 23.55 -6.24 9.54
N PRO A 332 24.83 -6.29 9.92
CA PRO A 332 25.86 -6.86 9.06
C PRO A 332 25.67 -8.37 8.89
N GLU A 333 26.05 -8.90 7.73
CA GLU A 333 26.13 -10.33 7.50
C GLU A 333 27.07 -11.00 8.53
N GLY A 334 26.67 -12.17 9.03
CA GLY A 334 27.36 -12.90 10.09
C GLY A 334 26.84 -12.60 11.50
N THR A 335 25.71 -11.90 11.65
CA THR A 335 25.04 -11.72 12.95
C THR A 335 24.24 -12.99 13.29
N ASN A 336 24.94 -14.00 13.81
CA ASN A 336 24.39 -15.33 14.14
C ASN A 336 24.10 -15.49 15.63
N ASP A 337 23.35 -16.53 15.97
CA ASP A 337 22.99 -16.97 17.32
C ASP A 337 22.05 -15.99 18.06
N ILE A 338 21.25 -15.22 17.32
CA ILE A 338 20.32 -14.24 17.91
C ILE A 338 19.20 -14.90 18.71
N LEU A 339 18.84 -16.14 18.38
CA LEU A 339 17.83 -16.90 19.12
C LEU A 339 18.37 -17.40 20.48
N GLN A 340 19.66 -17.72 20.56
CA GLN A 340 20.33 -18.17 21.77
C GLN A 340 20.71 -16.98 22.65
N ASP A 341 21.18 -15.89 22.03
CA ASP A 341 21.60 -14.67 22.72
C ASP A 341 21.11 -13.41 21.97
N PRO A 342 19.89 -12.93 22.25
CA PRO A 342 19.37 -11.70 21.64
C PRO A 342 20.18 -10.44 21.99
N SER A 343 21.05 -10.49 23.00
CA SER A 343 21.83 -9.32 23.42
C SER A 343 22.86 -8.87 22.38
N ILE A 344 23.19 -9.73 21.40
CA ILE A 344 24.12 -9.42 20.31
C ILE A 344 23.55 -8.45 19.26
N ILE A 345 22.23 -8.31 19.19
CA ILE A 345 21.56 -7.54 18.13
C ILE A 345 21.99 -6.06 18.19
N LEU A 346 21.80 -5.41 19.34
CA LEU A 346 22.09 -3.97 19.48
C LEU A 346 23.58 -3.65 19.25
N PRO A 347 24.55 -4.41 19.80
CA PRO A 347 25.97 -4.23 19.50
C PRO A 347 26.35 -4.43 18.03
N ALA A 348 25.65 -5.31 17.31
CA ALA A 348 25.93 -5.61 15.91
C ALA A 348 25.47 -4.52 14.95
N LEU A 349 24.49 -3.69 15.34
CA LEU A 349 23.97 -2.64 14.46
C LEU A 349 25.06 -1.65 14.05
N VAL A 350 25.07 -1.32 12.76
CA VAL A 350 25.92 -0.29 12.16
C VAL A 350 25.08 0.70 11.37
N GLY A 351 25.53 1.94 11.26
CA GLY A 351 24.71 2.95 10.56
C GLY A 351 25.10 4.39 10.83
N ASN A 352 24.19 5.29 10.47
CA ASN A 352 24.35 6.72 10.66
C ASN A 352 22.99 7.40 10.83
N VAL A 353 23.01 8.56 11.48
CA VAL A 353 21.87 9.46 11.67
C VAL A 353 22.33 10.89 11.37
N ASP A 354 21.56 11.61 10.57
CA ASP A 354 21.71 13.03 10.28
C ASP A 354 20.33 13.69 10.35
N THR A 355 20.15 14.62 11.28
CA THR A 355 18.88 15.33 11.47
C THR A 355 19.13 16.81 11.57
N PHE A 356 18.33 17.60 10.85
CA PHE A 356 18.34 19.05 10.86
C PHE A 356 16.98 19.59 11.31
N ILE A 357 17.02 20.60 12.18
CA ILE A 357 15.85 21.31 12.70
C ILE A 357 16.11 22.80 12.52
N SER A 358 15.33 23.47 11.68
CA SER A 358 15.49 24.91 11.44
C SER A 358 15.25 25.75 12.71
N ASN A 359 15.86 26.94 12.77
CA ASN A 359 15.61 27.90 13.86
C ASN A 359 14.12 28.24 14.00
N GLN A 360 13.44 28.45 12.86
CA GLN A 360 12.03 28.79 12.82
C GLN A 360 11.16 27.69 13.45
N LEU A 361 11.49 26.41 13.23
CA LEU A 361 10.74 25.31 13.84
C LEU A 361 10.86 25.30 15.37
N VAL A 362 12.04 25.63 15.90
CA VAL A 362 12.26 25.73 17.36
C VAL A 362 11.54 26.94 17.97
N GLU A 363 11.48 28.04 17.23
CA GLU A 363 10.76 29.26 17.63
C GLU A 363 9.25 29.06 17.63
N ASP A 364 8.72 28.42 16.59
CA ASP A 364 7.29 28.13 16.42
C ASP A 364 6.79 27.09 17.44
N PHE A 365 7.67 26.17 17.87
CA PHE A 365 7.33 25.10 18.80
C PHE A 365 8.23 25.07 20.04
N PRO A 366 8.07 25.99 21.02
CA PRO A 366 8.96 26.10 22.18
C PRO A 366 9.09 24.83 23.03
N PHE A 367 8.16 23.87 22.92
CA PHE A 367 8.24 22.61 23.64
C PHE A 367 9.41 21.72 23.18
N ILE A 368 9.89 21.82 21.93
CA ILE A 368 11.08 21.06 21.48
C ILE A 368 12.38 21.73 21.90
N LYS A 369 12.34 23.03 22.24
CA LYS A 369 13.52 23.83 22.54
C LYS A 369 14.33 23.27 23.70
N GLN A 370 13.68 22.85 24.78
CA GLN A 370 14.39 22.30 25.94
C GLN A 370 15.23 21.07 25.56
N GLY A 371 14.66 20.14 24.79
CA GLY A 371 15.39 18.96 24.33
C GLY A 371 16.56 19.31 23.42
N ILE A 372 16.40 20.30 22.54
CA ILE A 372 17.47 20.80 21.67
C ILE A 372 18.58 21.47 22.48
N ASP A 373 18.22 22.35 23.42
CA ASP A 373 19.18 23.05 24.29
C ASP A 373 20.00 22.03 25.11
N GLU A 374 19.37 20.98 25.64
CA GLU A 374 20.04 19.88 26.33
C GLU A 374 21.01 19.14 25.40
N LEU A 375 20.60 18.79 24.18
CA LEU A 375 21.47 18.14 23.20
C LEU A 375 22.66 19.02 22.78
N VAL A 376 22.46 20.34 22.68
CA VAL A 376 23.54 21.30 22.39
C VAL A 376 24.51 21.40 23.57
N ILE A 377 24.02 21.50 24.81
CA ILE A 377 24.86 21.51 26.02
C ILE A 377 25.65 20.20 26.15
N MET A 378 25.03 19.08 25.80
CA MET A 378 25.67 17.76 25.77
C MET A 378 26.60 17.60 24.56
N GLU A 379 26.69 18.59 23.67
CA GLU A 379 27.46 18.56 22.42
C GLU A 379 27.11 17.37 21.52
N MET A 380 25.85 16.94 21.55
CA MET A 380 25.26 15.91 20.68
C MET A 380 24.60 16.53 19.44
N MET A 381 24.29 17.82 19.51
CA MET A 381 23.75 18.63 18.42
C MET A 381 24.55 19.93 18.30
N VAL A 382 24.73 20.41 17.07
CA VAL A 382 25.47 21.65 16.78
C VAL A 382 24.50 22.71 16.29
N GLN A 383 24.58 23.92 16.84
CA GLN A 383 23.86 25.07 16.31
C GLN A 383 24.60 25.64 15.09
N GLU A 384 23.92 25.65 13.94
CA GLU A 384 24.33 26.23 12.68
C GLU A 384 23.62 27.58 12.46
N ALA A 385 23.89 28.27 11.35
CA ALA A 385 23.34 29.61 11.10
C ALA A 385 21.81 29.59 10.88
N ASP A 386 21.30 28.51 10.31
CA ASP A 386 19.93 28.30 9.87
C ASP A 386 19.14 27.31 10.76
N GLY A 387 19.80 26.61 11.68
CA GLY A 387 19.15 25.68 12.58
C GLY A 387 20.10 24.88 13.46
N TYR A 388 19.68 23.68 13.82
CA TYR A 388 20.38 22.76 14.70
C TYR A 388 20.55 21.42 13.98
N ARG A 389 21.76 20.86 14.02
CA ARG A 389 22.10 19.63 13.32
C ARG A 389 22.69 18.58 14.24
N LEU A 390 22.12 17.38 14.19
CA LEU A 390 22.62 16.19 14.87
C LEU A 390 23.22 15.26 13.83
N GLN A 391 24.46 14.83 14.05
CA GLN A 391 25.13 13.83 13.23
C GLN A 391 25.81 12.80 14.14
N ALA A 392 25.47 11.53 13.97
CA ALA A 392 26.03 10.43 14.74
C ALA A 392 26.20 9.17 13.88
N GLU A 393 27.16 8.33 14.26
CA GLU A 393 27.35 6.99 13.71
C GLU A 393 26.80 5.96 14.68
N ILE A 394 26.15 4.92 14.17
CA ILE A 394 25.72 3.78 14.98
C ILE A 394 26.84 2.74 14.95
N LYS A 395 27.44 2.46 16.11
CA LYS A 395 28.50 1.47 16.28
C LYS A 395 28.45 0.87 17.68
N GLN A 396 28.61 -0.45 17.76
CA GLN A 396 28.77 -1.16 19.05
C GLN A 396 27.66 -0.86 20.06
N GLY A 397 26.41 -0.72 19.61
CA GLY A 397 25.26 -0.45 20.47
C GLY A 397 25.14 1.00 20.95
N ASN A 398 25.92 1.93 20.37
CA ASN A 398 25.91 3.35 20.71
C ASN A 398 25.70 4.23 19.47
N LEU A 399 25.16 5.42 19.70
CA LEU A 399 25.37 6.58 18.83
C LEU A 399 26.69 7.26 19.22
N GLU A 400 27.64 7.28 18.31
CA GLU A 400 28.92 7.98 18.45
C GLU A 400 28.85 9.33 17.72
N PHE A 401 29.04 10.42 18.47
CA PHE A 401 29.03 11.77 17.96
C PHE A 401 30.45 12.21 17.57
N LYS A 402 30.58 13.25 16.72
CA LYS A 402 31.89 13.73 16.22
C LYS A 402 32.90 14.12 17.30
N ASN A 403 32.44 14.50 18.49
CA ASN A 403 33.27 14.84 19.65
C ASN A 403 33.71 13.60 20.47
N GLY A 404 33.36 12.39 20.03
CA GLY A 404 33.68 11.14 20.71
C GLY A 404 32.74 10.79 21.87
N LYS A 405 31.71 11.61 22.14
CA LYS A 405 30.66 11.23 23.09
C LYS A 405 29.85 10.07 22.53
N GLN A 406 29.37 9.22 23.43
CA GLN A 406 28.58 8.04 23.10
C GLN A 406 27.27 8.06 23.86
N LEU A 407 26.17 7.76 23.17
CA LEU A 407 24.85 7.56 23.75
C LEU A 407 24.39 6.13 23.48
N PRO A 408 24.15 5.30 24.50
CA PRO A 408 23.65 3.94 24.30
C PRO A 408 22.31 3.91 23.57
N LEU A 409 22.17 3.07 22.54
CA LEU A 409 20.93 2.94 21.78
C LEU A 409 19.75 2.52 22.67
N VAL A 410 20.01 1.73 23.72
CA VAL A 410 18.98 1.32 24.68
C VAL A 410 18.31 2.51 25.39
N ALA A 411 19.03 3.62 25.57
CA ALA A 411 18.48 4.83 26.18
C ALA A 411 17.39 5.47 25.29
N LEU A 412 17.49 5.30 23.97
CA LEU A 412 16.51 5.79 23.01
C LEU A 412 15.25 4.91 22.95
N LEU A 413 15.37 3.63 23.31
CA LEU A 413 14.26 2.67 23.28
C LEU A 413 13.41 2.71 24.56
N MET A 414 13.96 3.18 25.68
CA MET A 414 13.25 3.19 26.97
C MET A 414 11.91 3.96 26.97
N PRO A 415 11.78 5.16 26.35
CA PRO A 415 10.50 5.86 26.29
C PRO A 415 9.43 5.08 25.50
N VAL A 416 9.83 4.33 24.47
CA VAL A 416 8.94 3.52 23.63
C VAL A 416 8.50 2.23 24.34
N MET A 417 9.33 1.70 25.24
CA MET A 417 9.02 0.48 26.00
C MET A 417 8.18 0.76 27.27
N LEU A 418 8.12 2.02 27.70
CA LEU A 418 7.39 2.46 28.91
C LEU A 418 6.08 3.17 28.58
N GLY A 419 5.82 3.48 27.30
CA GLY A 419 4.54 3.95 26.79
C GLY A 419 3.80 2.81 26.10
#